data_AF-A0A0W1RV60-F1
#
_entry.id   AF-A0A0W1RV60-F1
#
_cell.length_a   1.000
_cell.length_b   1.000
_cell.length_c   1.000
_cell.angle_alpha   90.00
_cell.angle_beta   90.00
_cell.angle_gamma   90.00
#
_symmetry.space_group_name_H-M   'P 1'
#
loop_
_entity.id
_entity.type
_entity.pdbx_description
1 polymer ?
#
loop_
_entity_poly.entity_id
_entity_poly.type
_entity_poly.pdbx_seq_one_letter_code
_entity_poly.pdbx_strand_id
1 'polypeptide(L)'
;MLLGAVVLSLGGCAMFGGPDGDQRTVIVYPGGDTSLDPVILPASELPPAGECRIWYPNRAVDQQPGPGDCDELRRQVPPGAVLVRG
;
A
#
# COMPACT_ATOMS: atom_id res chain seq x y z
N MET A 1 -57.51 16.80 19.25
CA MET A 1 -56.92 16.09 20.41
C MET A 1 -56.23 14.85 19.88
N LEU A 2 -54.89 14.94 19.75
CA LEU A 2 -53.90 13.84 19.68
C LEU A 2 -53.99 12.92 18.43
N LEU A 3 -52.96 12.41 17.77
CA LEU A 3 -51.49 12.43 17.79
C LEU A 3 -51.13 11.85 16.39
N GLY A 4 -50.23 12.38 15.57
CA GLY A 4 -48.79 12.40 15.83
C GLY A 4 -48.21 10.98 15.82
N ALA A 5 -47.76 10.47 14.67
CA ALA A 5 -46.74 9.42 14.61
C ALA A 5 -45.92 9.55 13.32
N VAL A 6 -44.78 10.20 13.50
CA VAL A 6 -43.68 10.43 12.57
C VAL A 6 -43.22 9.11 11.96
N VAL A 7 -43.06 9.08 10.62
CA VAL A 7 -42.32 8.03 9.93
C VAL A 7 -40.86 8.14 10.37
N LEU A 8 -40.46 7.28 11.32
CA LEU A 8 -39.07 7.10 11.70
C LEU A 8 -38.39 6.26 10.62
N SER A 9 -37.98 6.95 9.54
CA SER A 9 -37.02 6.43 8.58
C SER A 9 -35.73 6.13 9.35
N LEU A 10 -35.54 4.88 9.77
CA LEU A 10 -34.23 4.37 10.21
C LEU A 10 -33.32 4.31 8.98
N GLY A 11 -32.87 5.48 8.52
CA GLY A 11 -31.73 5.62 7.62
C GLY A 11 -30.49 5.20 8.40
N GLY A 12 -30.24 3.89 8.46
CA GLY A 12 -28.96 3.38 8.87
C GLY A 12 -27.94 3.83 7.82
N CYS A 13 -26.98 4.67 8.22
CA CYS A 13 -25.77 4.86 7.44
C CYS A 13 -25.06 3.50 7.39
N ALA A 14 -25.20 2.78 6.28
CA ALA A 14 -24.30 1.68 5.99
C ALA A 14 -22.90 2.30 5.84
N MET A 15 -22.10 2.17 6.89
CA MET A 15 -20.67 2.46 6.81
C MET A 15 -20.09 1.37 5.92
N PHE A 16 -19.89 1.68 4.64
CA PHE A 16 -19.12 0.82 3.74
C PHE A 16 -17.67 0.85 4.21
N GLY A 17 -17.32 -0.01 5.17
CA GLY A 17 -15.94 -0.40 5.42
C GLY A 17 -15.50 -1.25 4.24
N GLY A 18 -14.99 -0.61 3.19
CA GLY A 18 -14.30 -1.29 2.10
C GLY A 18 -13.08 -2.05 2.63
N PRO A 19 -12.60 -3.09 1.92
CA PRO A 19 -11.47 -3.93 2.37
C PRO A 19 -10.10 -3.24 2.45
N ASP A 20 -10.03 -1.92 2.32
CA ASP A 20 -8.77 -1.18 2.20
C ASP A 20 -8.44 -0.42 3.50
N GLY A 21 -8.09 -1.18 4.54
CA GLY A 21 -7.81 -0.65 5.88
C GLY A 21 -6.34 -0.62 6.31
N ASP A 22 -5.41 -1.22 5.57
CA ASP A 22 -3.98 -1.28 5.94
C ASP A 22 -3.02 -1.19 4.74
N GLN A 23 -3.56 -1.00 3.54
CA GLN A 23 -2.78 -0.96 2.30
C GLN A 23 -2.21 0.45 2.11
N ARG A 24 -0.97 0.69 2.53
CA ARG A 24 -0.25 1.91 2.18
C ARG A 24 0.20 1.80 0.71
N THR A 25 -0.41 2.58 -0.17
CA THR A 25 0.04 2.73 -1.56
C THR A 25 1.48 3.22 -1.58
N VAL A 26 2.40 2.39 -2.05
CA VAL A 26 3.81 2.73 -2.17
C VAL A 26 4.05 3.39 -3.53
N ILE A 27 4.71 4.55 -3.53
CA ILE A 27 5.15 5.20 -4.76
C ILE A 27 6.29 4.37 -5.37
N VAL A 28 5.98 3.70 -6.47
CA VAL A 28 6.91 2.95 -7.30
C VAL A 28 7.80 3.94 -8.04
N TYR A 29 9.10 3.91 -7.75
CA TYR A 29 10.10 4.41 -8.70
C TYR A 29 10.57 3.22 -9.53
N PRO A 30 10.21 3.12 -10.81
CA PRO A 30 11.07 2.46 -11.76
C PRO A 30 11.99 3.53 -12.37
N GLY A 31 13.22 3.14 -12.67
CA GLY A 31 14.10 3.89 -13.56
C GLY A 31 13.58 3.93 -15.00
N GLY A 32 12.34 4.42 -15.20
CA GLY A 32 11.72 4.67 -16.50
C GLY A 32 10.63 3.69 -16.95
N ASP A 33 10.41 2.55 -16.28
CA ASP A 33 9.41 1.56 -16.68
C ASP A 33 8.03 1.82 -16.07
N THR A 34 7.19 2.58 -16.79
CA THR A 34 5.79 2.84 -16.41
C THR A 34 4.86 1.64 -16.65
N SER A 35 5.37 0.48 -17.08
CA SER A 35 4.59 -0.74 -17.35
C SER A 35 4.47 -1.67 -16.15
N LEU A 36 5.15 -1.38 -15.03
CA LEU A 36 5.06 -2.23 -13.83
C LEU A 36 3.78 -1.91 -13.04
N ASP A 37 3.07 -2.97 -12.64
CA ASP A 37 1.92 -2.85 -11.75
C ASP A 37 2.35 -2.31 -10.38
N PRO A 38 1.59 -1.38 -9.78
CA PRO A 38 1.86 -0.90 -8.44
C PRO A 38 1.77 -2.07 -7.44
N VAL A 39 2.83 -2.27 -6.67
CA VAL A 39 2.83 -3.28 -5.60
C VAL A 39 2.15 -2.69 -4.38
N ILE A 40 1.13 -3.40 -3.90
CA ILE A 40 0.45 -3.06 -2.66
C ILE A 40 1.06 -3.90 -1.54
N LEU A 41 1.63 -3.24 -0.53
CA LEU A 41 2.22 -3.89 0.63
C LEU A 41 1.46 -3.48 1.90
N PRO A 42 1.26 -4.42 2.86
CA PRO A 42 0.80 -4.06 4.18
C PRO A 42 1.86 -3.23 4.92
N ALA A 43 1.43 -2.42 5.88
CA ALA A 43 2.33 -1.51 6.59
C ALA A 43 3.47 -2.23 7.33
N SER A 44 3.22 -3.46 7.82
CA SER A 44 4.22 -4.29 8.51
C SER A 44 5.40 -4.70 7.62
N GLU A 45 5.17 -4.72 6.31
CA GLU A 45 6.20 -5.08 5.34
C GLU A 45 7.02 -3.88 4.91
N LEU A 46 6.58 -2.64 5.14
CA LEU A 46 7.35 -1.48 4.69
C LEU A 46 8.72 -1.41 5.39
N PRO A 47 9.77 -0.96 4.68
CA PRO A 47 11.03 -0.66 5.34
C PRO A 47 10.82 0.45 6.38
N PRO A 48 11.71 0.58 7.38
CA PRO A 48 11.70 1.70 8.33
C PRO A 48 11.64 3.06 7.64
N ALA A 49 11.04 4.05 8.33
CA ALA A 49 10.93 5.41 7.80
C ALA A 49 12.33 5.98 7.49
N GLY A 50 12.51 6.45 6.25
CA GLY A 50 13.78 6.97 5.75
C GLY A 50 14.68 5.93 5.06
N GLU A 51 14.31 4.64 5.10
CA GLU A 51 14.98 3.59 4.36
C GLU A 51 14.19 3.19 3.10
N CYS A 52 14.90 2.57 2.17
CA CYS A 52 14.30 1.97 0.99
C CYS A 52 14.58 0.47 0.97
N ARG A 53 13.82 -0.26 0.16
CA ARG A 53 14.03 -1.70 -0.08
C ARG A 53 13.68 -2.03 -1.52
N ILE A 54 14.46 -2.90 -2.15
CA ILE A 54 14.11 -3.49 -3.45
C ILE A 54 13.12 -4.62 -3.21
N TRP A 55 11.95 -4.56 -3.83
CA TRP A 55 10.91 -5.57 -3.72
C TRP A 55 10.76 -6.34 -5.02
N TYR A 56 10.74 -7.67 -4.91
CA TYR A 56 10.52 -8.57 -6.03
C TYR A 56 9.10 -9.16 -5.93
N PRO A 57 8.17 -8.81 -6.84
CA PRO A 57 6.79 -9.32 -6.79
C PRO A 57 6.67 -10.85 -6.84
N ASN A 58 7.68 -11.52 -7.39
CA ASN A 58 7.76 -12.97 -7.55
C ASN A 58 8.49 -13.69 -6.41
N ARG A 59 8.82 -13.01 -5.30
CA ARG A 59 9.46 -13.62 -4.12
C ARG A 59 8.53 -13.57 -2.91
N ALA A 60 8.61 -14.62 -2.08
CA ALA A 60 7.97 -14.63 -0.78
C ALA A 60 8.61 -13.59 0.16
N VAL A 61 7.88 -13.15 1.18
CA VAL A 61 8.29 -12.10 2.14
C VAL A 61 9.64 -12.41 2.79
N ASP A 62 9.83 -13.65 3.25
CA ASP A 62 11.04 -14.14 3.91
C ASP A 62 12.26 -14.24 2.98
N GLN A 63 12.04 -14.13 1.67
CA GLN A 63 13.07 -14.15 0.62
C GLN A 63 13.38 -12.75 0.06
N GLN A 64 12.69 -11.72 0.57
CA GLN A 64 12.96 -10.35 0.16
C GLN A 64 14.29 -9.89 0.76
N PRO A 65 15.06 -9.08 0.03
CA PRO A 65 16.26 -8.46 0.59
C PRO A 65 15.88 -7.51 1.73
N GLY A 66 16.82 -7.28 2.64
CA GLY A 66 16.66 -6.29 3.71
C GLY A 66 16.55 -4.86 3.20
N PRO A 67 16.16 -3.91 4.06
CA PRO A 67 16.19 -2.48 3.75
C PRO A 67 17.64 -1.96 3.65
N GLY A 68 17.78 -0.77 3.08
CA GLY A 68 19.05 -0.07 2.94
C GLY A 68 18.89 1.38 2.50
N ASP A 69 20.01 2.00 2.15
CA ASP A 69 20.07 3.40 1.73
C ASP A 69 19.31 3.64 0.41
N CYS A 70 18.45 4.66 0.39
CA CYS A 70 17.65 5.00 -0.78
C CYS A 70 18.46 5.48 -1.98
N ASP A 71 19.58 6.16 -1.75
CA ASP A 71 20.41 6.74 -2.81
C ASP A 71 21.24 5.67 -3.51
N GLU A 72 21.64 4.66 -2.76
CA GLU A 72 22.27 3.45 -3.25
C GLU A 72 21.25 2.57 -4.00
N LEU A 73 20.15 2.17 -3.34
CA LEU A 73 19.22 1.18 -3.88
C LEU A 73 18.50 1.67 -5.15
N ARG A 74 18.22 2.97 -5.29
CA ARG A 74 17.59 3.49 -6.52
C ARG A 74 18.40 3.24 -7.79
N ARG A 75 19.72 3.08 -7.66
CA ARG A 75 20.65 2.82 -8.79
C ARG A 75 20.81 1.33 -9.08
N GLN A 76 20.29 0.47 -8.21
CA GLN A 76 20.50 -0.97 -8.25
C GLN A 76 19.21 -1.76 -8.48
N VAL A 77 18.07 -1.09 -8.73
CA VAL A 77 16.79 -1.74 -9.00
C VAL A 77 16.89 -2.58 -10.28
N PRO A 78 16.83 -3.93 -10.20
CA PRO A 78 16.88 -4.76 -11.39
C PRO A 78 15.55 -4.73 -12.15
N PRO A 79 15.55 -5.15 -13.43
CA PRO A 79 14.31 -5.36 -14.18
C PRO A 79 13.33 -6.29 -13.45
N GLY A 80 12.05 -5.91 -13.42
CA GLY A 80 11.00 -6.68 -12.76
C GLY A 80 10.96 -6.55 -11.23
N ALA A 81 11.77 -5.66 -10.64
CA ALA A 81 11.69 -5.29 -9.23
C ALA A 81 11.28 -3.83 -9.08
N VAL A 82 10.82 -3.46 -7.89
CA VAL A 82 10.41 -2.09 -7.56
C VAL A 82 11.14 -1.57 -6.34
N LEU A 83 11.42 -0.26 -6.29
CA LEU A 83 11.92 0.38 -5.08
C LEU A 83 10.74 0.80 -4.19
N VAL A 84 10.71 0.27 -2.98
CA VAL A 84 9.73 0.60 -1.93
C VAL A 84 10.38 1.55 -0.94
N ARG A 85 9.67 2.60 -0.54
CA ARG A 85 10.10 3.57 0.49
C ARG A 85 9.20 3.46 1.72
N GLY A 86 9.81 3.55 2.91
CA GLY A 86 9.15 3.58 4.22
C GLY A 86 8.67 4.95 4.65
#